data_AF-A0A6P1T272-F1
#
_entry.id   AF-A0A6P1T272-F1
#
_cell.length_a   1.000
_cell.length_b   1.000
_cell.length_c   1.000
_cell.angle_alpha   90.00
_cell.angle_beta   90.00
_cell.angle_gamma   90.00
#
_symmetry.space_group_name_H-M   'P 1'
#
loop_
_entity.id
_entity.type
_entity.pdbx_description
1 polymer ?
#
loop_
_entity_poly.entity_id
_entity_poly.type
_entity_poly.pdbx_seq_one_letter_code
_entity_poly.pdbx_strand_id
1 'polypeptide(L)'
;MIKNCHPIDELGEIRKQIGRLKAREREICDRIISEYGSGCHGERYSVTLHRRHSRRLDERLLPPEIRDDTRYYALHEVVSVRTHQTLGPDVTVPEVAVAEGL
;
A
#
# COMPACT_ATOMS: atom_id res chain seq x y z
N MET A 1 -26.83 -11.29 14.18
CA MET A 1 -27.59 -10.28 13.42
C MET A 1 -26.58 -9.42 12.68
N ILE A 2 -26.46 -9.59 11.35
CA ILE A 2 -25.62 -8.72 10.53
C ILE A 2 -26.41 -7.44 10.36
N LYS A 3 -25.95 -6.37 11.00
CA LYS A 3 -26.52 -5.03 10.85
C LYS A 3 -26.37 -4.66 9.36
N ASN A 4 -27.45 -4.26 8.69
CA ASN A 4 -27.40 -3.67 7.35
C ASN A 4 -26.62 -2.35 7.44
N CYS A 5 -25.29 -2.43 7.47
CA CYS A 5 -24.40 -1.29 7.38
C CYS A 5 -24.27 -0.91 5.91
N HIS A 6 -24.15 0.38 5.62
CA HIS A 6 -23.91 0.84 4.25
C HIS A 6 -22.64 0.14 3.72
N PRO A 7 -22.55 -0.24 2.42
CA PRO A 7 -21.39 -0.97 1.90
C PRO A 7 -20.03 -0.28 2.18
N ILE A 8 -20.04 1.05 2.33
CA ILE A 8 -18.86 1.84 2.72
C ILE A 8 -18.45 1.55 4.18
N ASP A 9 -19.41 1.45 5.10
CA ASP A 9 -19.14 1.17 6.52
C ASP A 9 -18.63 -0.25 6.70
N GLU A 10 -19.25 -1.21 6.01
CA GLU A 10 -18.80 -2.60 5.98
C GLU A 10 -17.36 -2.69 5.45
N LEU A 11 -17.08 -2.02 4.33
CA LEU A 11 -15.74 -1.96 3.76
C LEU A 11 -14.73 -1.29 4.71
N GLY A 12 -15.15 -0.25 5.43
CA GLY A 12 -14.34 0.45 6.43
C GLY A 12 -13.92 -0.46 7.58
N GLU A 13 -14.86 -1.23 8.15
CA GLU A 13 -14.58 -2.17 9.23
C GLU A 13 -13.69 -3.34 8.76
N ILE A 14 -13.94 -3.89 7.56
CA ILE A 14 -13.09 -4.92 6.96
C ILE A 14 -11.66 -4.39 6.78
N ARG A 15 -11.49 -3.18 6.25
CA ARG A 15 -10.15 -2.58 6.05
C ARG A 15 -9.43 -2.32 7.36
N LYS A 16 -10.14 -1.92 8.41
CA LYS A 16 -9.58 -1.76 9.75
C LYS A 16 -9.08 -3.10 10.31
N GLN A 17 -9.87 -4.16 10.13
CA GLN A 17 -9.46 -5.51 10.53
C GLN A 17 -8.24 -5.99 9.73
N ILE A 18 -8.25 -5.82 8.41
CA ILE A 18 -7.10 -6.13 7.54
C ILE A 18 -5.87 -5.35 7.98
N GLY A 19 -6.01 -4.06 8.29
CA GLY A 19 -4.92 -3.20 8.76
C GLY A 19 -4.27 -3.75 10.04
N ARG A 20 -5.08 -4.14 11.02
CA ARG A 20 -4.60 -4.76 12.27
C ARG A 20 -3.87 -6.08 12.01
N LEU A 21 -4.44 -6.94 11.17
CA LEU A 21 -3.83 -8.24 10.83
C LEU A 21 -2.51 -8.05 10.07
N LYS A 22 -2.44 -7.14 9.11
CA LYS A 22 -1.22 -6.81 8.37
C LYS A 22 -0.14 -6.20 9.26
N ALA A 23 -0.51 -5.37 10.23
CA ALA A 23 0.44 -4.84 11.20
C ALA A 23 1.06 -5.97 12.02
N ARG A 24 0.22 -6.90 12.50
CA ARG A 24 0.68 -8.06 13.26
C ARG A 24 1.52 -9.03 12.43
N GLU A 25 1.10 -9.29 11.19
CA GLU A 25 1.85 -10.09 10.23
C GLU A 25 3.25 -9.49 10.02
N ARG A 26 3.32 -8.17 9.79
CA ARG A 26 4.60 -7.47 9.62
C ARG A 26 5.52 -7.62 10.83
N GLU A 27 5.02 -7.41 12.04
CA GLU A 27 5.82 -7.61 13.27
C GLU A 27 6.41 -9.02 13.36
N ILE A 28 5.63 -10.03 12.99
CA ILE A 28 6.07 -11.43 13.01
C ILE A 28 7.11 -11.67 11.91
N CYS A 29 6.87 -11.18 10.70
CA CYS A 29 7.81 -11.27 9.59
C CYS A 29 9.14 -10.57 9.89
N ASP A 30 9.11 -9.35 10.45
CA ASP A 30 10.32 -8.60 10.80
C ASP A 30 11.16 -9.38 11.81
N ARG A 31 10.52 -9.97 12.81
CA ARG A 31 11.18 -10.85 13.77
C ARG A 31 11.80 -12.08 13.10
N ILE A 32 11.06 -12.70 12.18
CA ILE A 32 11.57 -13.88 11.46
C ILE A 32 12.80 -13.51 10.63
N ILE A 33 12.75 -12.38 9.93
CA ILE A 33 13.85 -11.88 9.10
C ILE A 33 15.07 -11.56 9.97
N SER A 34 14.88 -10.93 11.14
CA SER A 34 15.97 -10.55 12.02
C SER A 34 16.63 -11.73 12.72
N GLU A 35 15.85 -12.73 13.15
CA GLU A 35 16.34 -13.82 14.01
C GLU A 35 16.82 -15.05 13.23
N TYR A 36 16.21 -15.37 12.08
CA TYR A 36 16.40 -16.68 11.43
C TYR A 36 17.09 -16.67 10.06
N GLY A 37 17.44 -15.50 9.52
CA GLY A 37 18.42 -15.31 8.42
C GLY A 37 18.11 -15.94 7.05
N SER A 38 17.98 -17.26 6.99
CA SER A 38 17.68 -18.09 5.81
C SER A 38 16.30 -18.77 5.86
N GLY A 39 15.67 -18.85 7.03
CA GLY A 39 14.35 -19.48 7.23
C GLY A 39 14.25 -20.21 8.56
N CYS A 40 13.03 -20.60 8.96
CA CYS A 40 12.79 -21.32 10.20
C CYS A 40 11.63 -22.32 10.09
N HIS A 41 11.58 -23.27 11.02
CA HIS A 41 10.52 -24.25 11.14
C HIS A 41 9.86 -24.12 12.52
N GLY A 42 8.53 -24.08 12.55
CA GLY A 42 7.73 -24.26 13.74
C GLY A 42 7.08 -25.65 13.76
N GLU A 43 6.23 -25.88 14.75
CA GLU A 43 5.56 -27.16 14.97
C GLU A 43 4.63 -27.58 13.81
N ARG A 44 4.02 -26.60 13.13
CA ARG A 44 3.02 -26.84 12.07
C ARG A 44 3.35 -26.19 10.72
N TYR A 45 4.32 -25.28 10.68
CA TYR A 45 4.60 -24.45 9.51
C TYR A 45 6.10 -24.19 9.38
N SER A 46 6.55 -23.94 8.16
CA SER A 46 7.92 -23.51 7.87
C SER A 46 7.93 -22.25 7.02
N VAL A 47 9.00 -21.48 7.13
CA VAL A 47 9.20 -20.23 6.39
C VAL A 47 10.57 -20.25 5.73
N THR A 48 10.62 -19.91 4.45
CA THR A 48 11.85 -19.71 3.68
C THR A 48 11.98 -18.25 3.29
N LEU A 49 13.16 -17.66 3.49
CA LEU A 49 13.40 -16.26 3.15
C LEU A 49 13.99 -16.14 1.75
N HIS A 50 13.19 -15.62 0.81
CA HIS A 50 13.63 -15.34 -0.55
C HIS A 50 14.08 -13.88 -0.68
N ARG A 51 15.35 -13.66 -1.03
CA ARG A 51 15.88 -12.33 -1.34
C ARG A 51 15.95 -12.18 -2.85
N ARG A 52 15.30 -11.14 -3.38
CA ARG A 52 15.34 -10.78 -4.80
C ARG A 52 15.92 -9.38 -4.95
N HIS A 53 16.95 -9.27 -5.77
CA HIS A 53 17.41 -7.97 -6.27
C HIS A 53 16.80 -7.75 -7.65
N SER A 54 16.25 -6.55 -7.87
CA SER A 54 15.77 -6.12 -9.17
C SER A 54 16.36 -4.77 -9.50
N ARG A 55 16.79 -4.58 -10.74
CA ARG A 55 17.10 -3.25 -11.27
C ARG A 55 15.78 -2.62 -11.72
N ARG A 56 15.51 -1.41 -11.24
CA ARG A 56 14.41 -0.58 -11.76
C ARG A 56 15.04 0.54 -12.57
N LEU A 57 14.40 0.87 -13.69
CA LEU A 57 14.73 2.07 -14.44
C LEU A 57 14.42 3.27 -13.55
N ASP A 58 15.36 4.20 -13.42
CA ASP A 58 15.13 5.48 -12.76
C ASP A 58 14.81 6.53 -13.82
N GLU A 59 13.53 6.84 -13.99
CA GLU A 59 13.03 7.77 -15.00
C GLU A 59 13.61 9.18 -14.85
N ARG A 60 14.04 9.56 -13.64
CA ARG A 60 14.65 10.87 -13.35
C ARG A 60 16.04 11.01 -13.94
N LEU A 61 16.68 9.89 -14.27
CA LEU A 61 18.00 9.83 -14.90
C LEU A 61 17.90 9.71 -16.43
N LEU A 62 16.70 9.63 -17.00
CA LEU A 62 16.53 9.61 -18.45
C LEU A 62 16.85 10.99 -19.07
N PRO A 63 17.39 11.05 -20.29
CA PRO A 63 17.48 12.30 -21.04
C PRO A 63 16.09 12.96 -21.21
N PRO A 64 15.99 14.29 -21.17
CA PRO A 64 14.71 15.01 -21.32
C PRO A 64 13.95 14.60 -22.59
N GLU A 65 14.67 14.30 -23.68
CA GLU A 65 14.07 13.96 -24.97
C GLU A 65 13.25 12.66 -24.93
N ILE A 66 13.58 11.73 -24.02
CA ILE A 66 12.84 10.47 -23.86
C ILE A 66 11.76 10.61 -22.79
N ARG A 67 12.05 11.41 -21.75
CA ARG A 67 11.12 11.65 -20.63
C ARG A 67 9.89 12.46 -21.06
N ASP A 68 10.05 13.38 -21.99
CA ASP A 68 8.94 14.22 -22.43
C ASP A 68 8.24 13.68 -23.69
N ASP A 69 8.74 12.59 -24.27
CA ASP A 69 8.16 11.97 -25.47
C ASP A 69 7.03 11.00 -25.11
N THR A 70 5.81 11.48 -25.36
CA THR A 70 4.53 10.75 -25.14
C THR A 70 4.47 9.36 -25.77
N ARG A 71 5.27 9.03 -26.79
CA ARG A 71 5.31 7.68 -27.39
C ARG A 71 5.84 6.61 -26.45
N TYR A 72 6.59 7.01 -25.42
CA TYR A 72 7.11 6.10 -24.40
C TYR A 72 6.18 5.93 -23.19
N TYR A 73 5.00 6.57 -23.21
CA TYR A 73 4.03 6.51 -22.11
C TYR A 73 2.78 5.73 -22.50
N ALA A 74 2.31 4.86 -21.60
CA ALA A 74 1.05 4.15 -21.72
C ALA A 74 0.03 4.73 -20.74
N LEU A 75 -1.13 5.12 -21.25
CA LEU A 75 -2.23 5.58 -20.41
C LEU A 75 -2.98 4.36 -19.83
N HIS A 76 -2.95 4.23 -18.51
CA HIS A 76 -3.70 3.20 -17.78
C HIS A 76 -4.65 3.86 -16.79
N GLU A 77 -5.95 3.57 -16.92
CA GLU A 77 -6.93 3.98 -15.92
C GLU A 77 -6.94 2.98 -14.76
N VAL A 78 -6.77 3.48 -13.53
CA VAL A 78 -6.85 2.70 -12.31
C VAL A 78 -7.87 3.33 -11.38
N VAL A 79 -9.02 2.69 -11.23
CA VAL A 79 -10.04 3.11 -10.27
C VAL A 79 -9.74 2.48 -8.91
N SER A 80 -9.45 3.32 -7.91
CA SER A 80 -9.17 2.87 -6.54
C SER A 80 -10.24 3.38 -5.57
N VAL A 81 -10.84 2.47 -4.81
CA VAL A 81 -11.80 2.83 -3.75
C VAL A 81 -11.01 3.17 -2.48
N ARG A 82 -11.10 4.41 -2.00
CA ARG A 82 -10.50 4.85 -0.72
C ARG A 82 -11.61 5.09 0.30
N THR A 83 -11.35 4.70 1.55
CA THR A 83 -12.30 4.84 2.67
C THR A 83 -11.67 5.79 3.68
N HIS A 84 -12.37 6.87 4.02
CA HIS A 84 -11.95 7.85 5.01
C HIS A 84 -12.92 7.80 6.20
N GLN A 85 -12.40 7.96 7.42
CA GLN A 85 -13.28 8.13 8.58
C GLN A 85 -13.86 9.54 8.54
N THR A 86 -15.17 9.65 8.38
CA THR A 86 -15.86 10.91 8.62
C THR A 86 -15.97 11.08 10.14
N LEU A 87 -14.98 11.74 10.75
CA LEU A 87 -15.21 12.38 12.03
C LEU A 87 -16.37 13.36 11.83
N GLY A 88 -17.32 13.43 12.77
CA GLY A 88 -18.46 14.36 12.71
C GLY A 88 -18.03 15.81 12.45
N PRO A 89 -18.96 16.72 12.12
CA PRO A 89 -18.67 17.99 11.47
C PRO A 89 -17.92 18.95 12.40
N ASP A 90 -16.60 18.81 12.50
CA ASP A 90 -15.67 19.91 12.74
C ASP A 90 -14.21 19.48 12.52
N VAL A 91 -13.84 19.15 11.29
CA VAL A 91 -12.46 19.33 10.84
C VAL A 91 -12.51 19.77 9.38
N THR A 92 -12.46 21.10 9.18
CA THR A 92 -12.01 21.69 7.93
C THR A 92 -10.61 21.15 7.63
N VAL A 93 -10.55 20.12 6.78
CA VAL A 93 -9.29 19.71 6.18
C VAL A 93 -8.88 20.88 5.28
N PRO A 94 -7.73 21.56 5.51
CA PRO A 94 -7.27 22.53 4.54
C PRO A 94 -7.02 21.78 3.24
N GLU A 95 -7.69 22.24 2.20
CA GLU A 95 -7.44 21.89 0.81
C GLU A 95 -5.94 21.99 0.58
N VAL A 96 -5.24 20.85 0.59
CA VAL A 96 -3.83 20.81 0.22
C VAL A 96 -3.82 21.07 -1.26
N ALA A 97 -3.62 22.34 -1.59
CA ALA A 97 -3.39 22.83 -2.92
C ALA A 97 -2.37 21.92 -3.60
N VAL A 98 -2.84 21.18 -4.60
CA VAL A 98 -1.96 20.62 -5.61
C VAL A 98 -1.39 21.82 -6.32
N ALA A 99 -0.16 22.20 -5.97
CA ALA A 99 0.60 23.18 -6.71
C ALA A 99 0.87 22.60 -8.10
N GLU A 100 0.08 23.05 -9.07
CA GLU A 100 0.47 23.04 -10.47
C GLU A 100 1.60 24.06 -10.68
N GLY A 101 2.63 23.66 -11.45
CA GLY A 101 3.71 24.52 -11.96
C GLY A 101 4.91 24.61 -11.02
N LEU A 102 6.17 24.50 -11.46
CA LEU A 102 6.78 24.54 -12.80
C LEU A 102 8.15 23.83 -12.71
#